data_AF-A0A4P7NSN8-F1
#
_entry.id   AF-A0A4P7NSN8-F1
#
_cell.length_a   1.000
_cell.length_b   1.000
_cell.length_c   1.000
_cell.angle_alpha   90.00
_cell.angle_beta   90.00
_cell.angle_gamma   90.00
#
_symmetry.space_group_name_H-M   'P 1'
#
loop_
_entity.id
_entity.type
_entity.pdbx_description
1 polymer ?
#
loop_
_entity_poly.entity_id
_entity_poly.type
_entity_poly.pdbx_seq_one_letter_code
_entity_poly.pdbx_strand_id
1 'polypeptide(L)'
;MSLKSIPNMSQRAYESLDQEDPLSGRTKADYSHDEKDVPYWPRFQNDGSLTPRTEKYRARLGSFARVANTVLLVVIAGLLTALLWRDGRSRASLQVGGDFGGAGPQFGTKITKWDADEAYVPKDPNEFFSKKTIDQWNTMMPAGNGWRQDENITFFTTSMTHQLHCVFMMARIYAALQPGVNRTLPEDYQSHYLHCIDYLRQAIMCAGDVAMEPHSPTDADDNGPGDGSWAGYHVCKDYGQVKNYIEGEIRDGVRTVLPIDD
;
A
#
# COMPACT_ATOMS: atom_id res chain seq x y z
N MET A 1 42.13 -17.13 5.83
CA MET A 1 41.40 -16.15 5.00
C MET A 1 40.66 -15.20 5.92
N SER A 2 40.85 -13.91 5.69
CA SER A 2 40.49 -12.79 6.58
C SER A 2 38.99 -12.52 6.55
N LEU A 3 38.36 -12.45 7.73
CA LEU A 3 36.98 -11.97 7.92
C LEU A 3 37.00 -10.44 7.84
N LYS A 4 36.53 -9.88 6.72
CA LYS A 4 36.29 -8.44 6.57
C LYS A 4 34.93 -8.09 7.19
N SER A 5 35.01 -7.29 8.25
CA SER A 5 33.92 -6.56 8.90
C SER A 5 33.24 -5.57 7.93
N ILE A 6 31.91 -5.54 7.94
CA ILE A 6 31.09 -4.48 7.30
C ILE A 6 30.56 -3.59 8.45
N PRO A 7 30.82 -2.27 8.42
CA PRO A 7 30.37 -1.39 9.48
C PRO A 7 28.88 -1.03 9.38
N ASN A 8 28.30 -0.95 10.56
CA ASN A 8 26.93 -0.60 10.90
C ASN A 8 26.64 0.88 10.54
N MET A 9 25.69 1.16 9.66
CA MET A 9 25.17 2.52 9.45
C MET A 9 23.89 2.73 10.27
N SER A 10 24.09 3.17 11.50
CA SER A 10 23.08 3.76 12.37
C SER A 10 23.76 4.91 13.11
N GLN A 11 23.08 6.05 13.22
CA GLN A 11 23.50 7.33 13.81
C GLN A 11 24.31 8.28 12.90
N ARG A 12 23.59 9.05 12.09
CA ARG A 12 23.96 10.43 11.79
C ARG A 12 22.73 11.34 11.93
N ALA A 13 22.98 12.52 12.47
CA ALA A 13 22.05 13.64 12.70
C ALA A 13 21.31 13.62 14.04
N TYR A 14 22.05 13.62 15.14
CA TYR A 14 21.69 14.34 16.37
C TYR A 14 22.99 14.77 17.06
N GLU A 15 23.59 15.84 16.56
CA GLU A 15 24.59 16.59 17.31
C GLU A 15 24.33 18.08 17.07
N SER A 16 24.18 18.75 18.21
CA SER A 16 23.74 20.11 18.43
C SER A 16 24.65 21.14 17.77
N LEU A 17 24.00 22.04 17.02
CA LEU A 17 24.53 23.32 16.62
C LEU A 17 24.56 24.24 17.84
N ASP A 18 25.75 24.48 18.38
CA ASP A 18 26.04 25.68 19.14
C ASP A 18 27.21 26.39 18.46
N GLN A 19 27.06 27.72 18.39
CA GLN A 19 28.10 28.74 18.43
C GLN A 19 28.41 29.54 17.14
N GLU A 20 28.28 30.86 17.33
CA GLU A 20 28.88 32.03 16.66
C GLU A 20 28.05 32.75 15.58
N ASP A 21 27.59 33.94 15.98
CA ASP A 21 26.93 34.99 15.20
C ASP A 21 27.96 36.10 14.91
N PRO A 22 28.49 36.26 13.67
CA PRO A 22 29.52 37.25 13.39
C PRO A 22 28.95 38.33 12.47
N LEU A 23 28.30 39.36 13.03
CA LEU A 23 28.12 40.66 12.38
C LEU A 23 27.95 41.78 13.43
N SER A 24 28.89 41.83 14.37
CA SER A 24 29.22 43.04 15.14
C SER A 24 30.50 43.62 14.57
N GLY A 25 30.40 44.79 13.94
CA GLY A 25 31.59 45.47 13.42
C GLY A 25 31.26 46.79 12.73
N ARG A 26 31.07 47.86 13.50
CA ARG A 26 31.70 49.17 13.22
C ARG A 26 31.51 50.17 14.37
N THR A 27 32.61 50.35 15.09
CA THR A 27 33.19 51.60 15.62
C THR A 27 32.26 52.75 16.00
N LYS A 28 32.26 53.04 17.31
CA LYS A 28 32.00 54.37 17.87
C LYS A 28 33.00 55.38 17.29
N ALA A 29 32.49 56.47 16.73
CA ALA A 29 33.20 57.73 16.68
C ALA A 29 32.35 58.76 17.43
N ASP A 30 32.95 59.30 18.47
CA ASP A 30 32.45 60.36 19.33
C ASP A 30 32.59 61.69 18.60
N TYR A 31 31.51 62.47 18.51
CA TYR A 31 31.57 63.89 18.17
C TYR A 31 30.35 64.59 18.78
N SER A 32 30.61 65.32 19.86
CA SER A 32 29.77 66.40 20.36
C SER A 32 29.74 67.55 19.35
N HIS A 33 28.56 68.05 19.02
CA HIS A 33 28.43 69.44 18.58
C HIS A 33 27.06 70.03 18.93
N ASP A 34 27.16 71.06 19.77
CA ASP A 34 26.31 72.21 20.01
C ASP A 34 24.88 72.25 19.48
N GLU A 35 23.99 72.36 20.45
CA GLU A 35 22.60 72.80 20.40
C GLU A 35 22.50 74.30 20.06
N LYS A 36 22.89 74.74 18.85
CA LYS A 36 22.54 76.06 18.31
C LYS A 36 22.36 75.96 16.79
N ASP A 37 21.33 76.64 16.29
CA ASP A 37 20.94 76.80 14.88
C ASP A 37 19.96 75.76 14.32
N VAL A 38 18.74 75.76 14.86
CA VAL A 38 17.56 75.27 14.14
C VAL A 38 16.99 76.44 13.31
N PRO A 39 16.95 76.37 11.97
CA PRO A 39 16.34 77.42 11.16
C PRO A 39 14.84 77.50 11.48
N TYR A 40 14.39 78.69 11.89
CA TYR A 40 12.97 79.01 12.04
C TYR A 40 12.30 78.99 10.66
N TRP A 41 11.57 77.93 10.36
CA TRP A 41 10.67 77.87 9.22
C TRP A 41 9.34 78.56 9.59
N PRO A 42 8.84 79.52 8.79
CA PRO A 42 7.55 80.12 9.04
C PRO A 42 6.49 79.02 9.02
N ARG A 43 5.73 78.93 10.11
CA ARG A 43 4.54 78.08 10.17
C ARG A 43 3.54 78.70 9.20
N PHE A 44 3.49 78.21 7.95
CA PHE A 44 2.41 78.52 7.03
C PHE A 44 1.11 78.15 7.72
N GLN A 45 0.35 79.16 8.14
CA GLN A 45 -1.05 78.99 8.50
C GLN A 45 -1.76 78.62 7.20
N ASN A 46 -2.13 77.35 7.07
CA ASN A 46 -3.14 76.96 6.09
C ASN A 46 -4.48 77.50 6.59
N ASP A 47 -4.77 78.75 6.25
CA ASP A 47 -6.10 79.32 6.18
C ASP A 47 -6.80 78.83 4.90
N GLY A 48 -6.95 77.51 4.83
CA GLY A 48 -7.61 76.81 3.74
C GLY A 48 -8.41 75.65 4.30
N SER A 49 -9.64 75.94 4.71
CA SER A 49 -10.63 74.90 5.00
C SER A 49 -10.93 74.11 3.72
N LEU A 50 -10.22 73.01 3.50
CA LEU A 50 -10.60 71.97 2.56
C LEU A 50 -10.87 70.71 3.37
N THR A 51 -12.07 70.62 3.95
CA THR A 51 -12.58 69.34 4.42
C THR A 51 -12.85 68.40 3.23
N PRO A 52 -12.77 67.07 3.44
CA PRO A 52 -12.18 66.17 2.47
C PRO A 52 -13.26 65.41 1.67
N ARG A 53 -13.33 65.67 0.36
CA ARG A 53 -14.25 64.91 -0.52
C ARG A 53 -13.79 63.47 -0.81
N THR A 54 -12.59 63.08 -0.35
CA THR A 54 -11.96 61.77 -0.62
C THR A 54 -12.10 60.74 0.51
N GLU A 55 -12.53 61.13 1.71
CA GLU A 55 -12.70 60.19 2.84
C GLU A 55 -13.89 59.24 2.66
N LYS A 56 -15.01 59.73 2.10
CA LYS A 56 -16.19 58.90 1.85
C LYS A 56 -15.93 57.80 0.82
N TYR A 57 -15.07 58.06 -0.17
CA TYR A 57 -14.69 57.09 -1.18
C TYR A 57 -13.66 56.09 -0.64
N ARG A 58 -12.67 56.52 0.17
CA ARG A 58 -11.74 55.61 0.86
C ARG A 58 -12.43 54.68 1.87
N ALA A 59 -13.41 55.19 2.62
CA ALA A 59 -14.21 54.39 3.55
C ALA A 59 -15.12 53.36 2.83
N ARG A 60 -15.73 53.75 1.70
CA ARG A 60 -16.53 52.85 0.86
C ARG A 60 -15.69 51.81 0.12
N LEU A 61 -14.55 52.20 -0.46
CA LEU A 61 -13.59 51.26 -1.06
C LEU A 61 -13.03 50.29 -0.01
N GLY A 62 -12.71 50.75 1.21
CA GLY A 62 -12.26 49.88 2.30
C GLY A 62 -13.35 48.93 2.82
N SER A 63 -14.62 49.32 2.72
CA SER A 63 -15.76 48.42 3.02
C SER A 63 -15.95 47.37 1.92
N PHE A 64 -15.87 47.77 0.65
CA PHE A 64 -15.97 46.85 -0.48
C PHE A 64 -14.78 45.88 -0.53
N ALA A 65 -13.57 46.36 -0.28
CA ALA A 65 -12.36 45.54 -0.18
C ALA A 65 -12.44 44.54 0.99
N ARG A 66 -13.04 44.93 2.13
CA ARG A 66 -13.30 43.99 3.23
C ARG A 66 -14.29 42.89 2.84
N VAL A 67 -15.40 43.26 2.20
CA VAL A 67 -16.39 42.27 1.72
C VAL A 67 -15.75 41.34 0.67
N ALA A 68 -15.00 41.88 -0.29
CA ALA A 68 -14.30 41.10 -1.29
C ALA A 68 -13.26 40.15 -0.68
N ASN A 69 -12.48 40.61 0.30
CA ASN A 69 -11.52 39.77 1.02
C ASN A 69 -12.22 38.68 1.85
N THR A 70 -13.34 39.00 2.51
CA THR A 70 -14.11 37.99 3.25
C THR A 70 -14.70 36.94 2.32
N VAL A 71 -15.25 37.34 1.17
CA VAL A 71 -15.76 36.41 0.15
C VAL A 71 -14.63 35.54 -0.39
N LEU A 72 -13.48 36.12 -0.71
CA LEU A 72 -12.31 35.37 -1.19
C LEU A 72 -11.82 34.36 -0.14
N LEU A 73 -11.77 34.74 1.13
CA LEU A 73 -11.39 33.82 2.22
C LEU A 73 -12.39 32.68 2.39
N VAL A 74 -13.70 32.95 2.27
CA VAL A 74 -14.73 31.91 2.31
C VAL A 74 -14.61 30.95 1.12
N VAL A 75 -14.34 31.47 -0.08
CA VAL A 75 -14.10 30.63 -1.27
C VAL A 75 -12.84 29.79 -1.10
N ILE A 76 -11.74 30.37 -0.63
CA ILE A 76 -10.50 29.62 -0.37
C ILE A 76 -10.73 28.56 0.71
N ALA A 77 -11.41 28.89 1.80
CA ALA A 77 -11.76 27.92 2.85
C ALA A 77 -12.68 26.82 2.32
N GLY A 78 -13.65 27.15 1.47
CA GLY A 78 -14.53 26.20 0.79
C GLY A 78 -13.77 25.27 -0.17
N LEU A 79 -12.82 25.81 -0.93
CA LEU A 79 -11.96 25.01 -1.81
C LEU A 79 -10.99 24.14 -1.01
N LEU A 80 -10.39 24.66 0.05
CA LEU A 80 -9.50 23.89 0.92
C LEU A 80 -10.27 22.77 1.63
N THR A 81 -11.48 23.03 2.14
CA THR A 81 -12.32 21.99 2.75
C THR A 81 -12.76 20.94 1.71
N ALA A 82 -13.12 21.35 0.49
CA ALA A 82 -13.42 20.43 -0.60
C ALA A 82 -12.20 19.58 -1.02
N LEU A 83 -11.01 20.18 -1.09
CA LEU A 83 -9.77 19.49 -1.38
C LEU A 83 -9.37 18.55 -0.24
N LEU A 84 -9.52 18.96 1.02
CA LEU A 84 -9.26 18.13 2.19
C LEU A 84 -10.27 16.99 2.33
N TRP A 85 -11.55 17.19 1.97
CA TRP A 85 -12.54 16.12 1.87
C TRP A 85 -12.26 15.17 0.71
N ARG A 86 -11.78 15.70 -0.43
CA ARG A 86 -11.35 14.88 -1.56
C ARG A 86 -10.12 14.05 -1.19
N ASP A 87 -9.12 14.64 -0.54
CA ASP A 87 -7.91 13.96 -0.06
C ASP A 87 -8.23 12.97 1.08
N GLY A 88 -9.15 13.32 1.97
CA GLY A 88 -9.66 12.43 3.01
C GLY A 88 -10.39 11.20 2.46
N ARG A 89 -11.02 11.33 1.28
CA ARG A 89 -11.54 10.19 0.50
C ARG A 89 -10.48 9.51 -0.38
N SER A 90 -9.46 10.25 -0.83
CA SER A 90 -8.46 9.81 -1.81
C SER A 90 -7.22 9.16 -1.19
N ARG A 91 -7.00 9.24 0.12
CA ARG A 91 -6.12 8.29 0.79
C ARG A 91 -6.84 6.94 0.83
N ALA A 92 -6.88 6.26 -0.31
CA ALA A 92 -7.23 4.85 -0.38
C ALA A 92 -6.32 4.16 0.64
N SER A 93 -6.88 3.73 1.76
CA SER A 93 -6.13 3.01 2.78
C SER A 93 -5.55 1.78 2.12
N LEU A 94 -4.23 1.64 2.07
CA LEU A 94 -3.61 0.45 1.52
C LEU A 94 -4.16 -0.78 2.25
N GLN A 95 -4.82 -1.67 1.53
CA GLN A 95 -5.24 -2.96 2.07
C GLN A 95 -4.06 -3.92 1.98
N VAL A 96 -3.82 -4.71 3.01
CA VAL A 96 -2.88 -5.84 2.90
C VAL A 96 -3.31 -6.73 1.72
N GLY A 97 -2.35 -7.12 0.87
CA GLY A 97 -2.61 -7.86 -0.37
C GLY A 97 -3.46 -7.11 -1.40
N GLY A 98 -3.55 -5.78 -1.32
CA GLY A 98 -4.16 -4.92 -2.33
C GLY A 98 -3.16 -4.44 -3.38
N ASP A 99 -3.63 -3.62 -4.32
CA ASP A 99 -2.77 -2.96 -5.29
C ASP A 99 -1.81 -1.98 -4.60
N PHE A 100 -0.52 -2.04 -4.93
CA PHE A 100 0.52 -1.21 -4.29
C PHE A 100 0.37 0.29 -4.61
N GLY A 101 -0.25 0.62 -5.74
CA GLY A 101 -0.54 1.99 -6.15
C GLY A 101 -1.82 2.54 -5.53
N GLY A 102 -2.59 1.71 -4.80
CA GLY A 102 -3.89 2.07 -4.25
C GLY A 102 -4.97 2.31 -5.31
N ALA A 103 -4.73 1.93 -6.57
CA ALA A 103 -5.67 2.09 -7.67
C ALA A 103 -6.72 0.95 -7.69
N GLY A 104 -6.37 -0.20 -7.13
CA GLY A 104 -7.26 -1.35 -7.02
C GLY A 104 -8.38 -1.17 -5.99
N PRO A 105 -9.45 -1.96 -6.10
CA PRO A 105 -10.56 -1.90 -5.16
C PRO A 105 -10.16 -2.39 -3.77
N GLN A 106 -10.90 -1.93 -2.77
CA GLN A 106 -10.89 -2.50 -1.43
C GLN A 106 -11.90 -3.65 -1.39
N PHE A 107 -11.49 -4.78 -0.82
CA PHE A 107 -12.38 -5.93 -0.66
C PHE A 107 -12.95 -5.96 0.76
N GLY A 108 -14.20 -6.40 0.90
CA GLY A 108 -14.73 -6.74 2.23
C GLY A 108 -13.92 -7.86 2.88
N THR A 109 -14.07 -8.03 4.19
CA THR A 109 -13.45 -9.14 4.94
C THR A 109 -14.50 -10.08 5.52
N LYS A 110 -14.12 -11.34 5.72
CA LYS A 110 -14.94 -12.40 6.33
C LYS A 110 -14.10 -13.17 7.34
N ILE A 111 -14.69 -13.41 8.51
CA ILE A 111 -14.12 -14.35 9.48
C ILE A 111 -14.36 -15.76 8.94
N THR A 112 -13.28 -16.52 8.77
CA THR A 112 -13.31 -17.86 8.18
C THR A 112 -12.61 -18.82 9.12
N LYS A 113 -13.27 -19.92 9.47
CA LYS A 113 -12.62 -21.08 10.07
C LYS A 113 -12.12 -21.97 8.93
N TRP A 114 -10.90 -22.46 9.03
CA TRP A 114 -10.37 -23.40 8.05
C TRP A 114 -10.70 -24.83 8.48
N ASP A 115 -10.76 -25.73 7.50
CA ASP A 115 -10.99 -27.15 7.72
C ASP A 115 -10.12 -27.93 6.73
N ALA A 116 -9.63 -29.10 7.14
CA ALA A 116 -8.96 -30.01 6.23
C ALA A 116 -9.94 -30.52 5.16
N ASP A 117 -9.50 -30.53 3.91
CA ASP A 117 -10.31 -31.01 2.79
C ASP A 117 -9.51 -31.90 1.85
N GLU A 118 -9.73 -33.21 1.98
CA GLU A 118 -9.11 -34.25 1.15
C GLU A 118 -9.53 -34.17 -0.33
N ALA A 119 -10.56 -33.37 -0.70
CA ALA A 119 -10.90 -33.14 -2.10
C ALA A 119 -9.80 -32.36 -2.85
N TYR A 120 -9.03 -31.53 -2.15
CA TYR A 120 -7.88 -30.81 -2.71
C TYR A 120 -6.58 -31.60 -2.58
N VAL A 121 -6.45 -32.41 -1.52
CA VAL A 121 -5.24 -33.18 -1.17
C VAL A 121 -5.58 -34.64 -0.84
N PRO A 122 -5.93 -35.47 -1.84
CA PRO A 122 -6.30 -36.86 -1.61
C PRO A 122 -5.13 -37.67 -1.03
N LYS A 123 -5.46 -38.62 -0.15
CA LYS A 123 -4.48 -39.52 0.49
C LYS A 123 -3.77 -40.45 -0.51
N ASP A 124 -4.46 -40.89 -1.56
CA ASP A 124 -3.81 -41.62 -2.65
C ASP A 124 -3.17 -40.62 -3.62
N PRO A 125 -1.83 -40.62 -3.78
CA PRO A 125 -1.15 -39.69 -4.67
C PRO A 125 -1.52 -39.88 -6.16
N ASN A 126 -2.05 -41.04 -6.57
CA ASN A 126 -2.56 -41.23 -7.93
C ASN A 126 -3.84 -40.42 -8.18
N GLU A 127 -4.69 -40.26 -7.15
CA GLU A 127 -5.92 -39.49 -7.25
C GLU A 127 -5.66 -37.99 -7.40
N PHE A 128 -4.49 -37.50 -7.01
CA PHE A 128 -4.10 -36.10 -7.21
C PHE A 128 -4.15 -35.70 -8.70
N PHE A 129 -3.79 -36.63 -9.58
CA PHE A 129 -3.81 -36.42 -11.03
C PHE A 129 -5.17 -36.72 -11.68
N SER A 130 -6.20 -37.02 -10.88
CA SER A 130 -7.54 -37.27 -11.39
C SER A 130 -8.19 -35.98 -11.87
N LYS A 131 -9.11 -36.10 -12.85
CA LYS A 131 -9.91 -34.97 -13.30
C LYS A 131 -10.68 -34.34 -12.14
N LYS A 132 -11.18 -35.15 -11.20
CA LYS A 132 -11.93 -34.69 -10.02
C LYS A 132 -11.10 -33.72 -9.19
N THR A 133 -9.86 -34.07 -8.84
CA THR A 133 -8.99 -33.23 -8.03
C THR A 133 -8.60 -31.96 -8.80
N ILE A 134 -8.25 -32.08 -10.07
CA ILE A 134 -7.90 -30.92 -10.91
C ILE A 134 -9.11 -29.96 -11.06
N ASP A 135 -10.32 -30.48 -11.27
CA ASP A 135 -11.55 -29.68 -11.32
C ASP A 135 -11.79 -28.96 -9.98
N GLN A 136 -11.57 -29.66 -8.86
CA GLN A 136 -11.70 -29.09 -7.51
C GLN A 136 -10.75 -27.91 -7.32
N TRP A 137 -9.48 -28.04 -7.70
CA TRP A 137 -8.51 -26.94 -7.68
C TRP A 137 -8.93 -25.76 -8.57
N ASN A 138 -9.46 -26.05 -9.77
CA ASN A 138 -9.95 -25.03 -10.68
C ASN A 138 -11.14 -24.24 -10.13
N THR A 139 -11.91 -24.76 -9.16
CA THR A 139 -12.98 -23.99 -8.51
C THR A 139 -12.46 -22.75 -7.77
N MET A 140 -11.21 -22.77 -7.33
CA MET A 140 -10.58 -21.63 -6.65
C MET A 140 -10.10 -20.58 -7.65
N MET A 141 -9.76 -20.98 -8.88
CA MET A 141 -9.27 -20.08 -9.91
C MET A 141 -10.40 -19.21 -10.50
N PRO A 142 -10.09 -17.98 -10.93
CA PRO A 142 -11.05 -17.13 -11.64
C PRO A 142 -11.42 -17.76 -12.99
N ALA A 143 -12.69 -17.64 -13.38
CA ALA A 143 -13.15 -18.02 -14.71
C ALA A 143 -12.46 -17.19 -15.80
N GLY A 144 -12.27 -17.80 -16.99
CA GLY A 144 -11.57 -17.16 -18.10
C GLY A 144 -10.05 -17.15 -17.98
N ASN A 145 -9.49 -17.81 -16.96
CA ASN A 145 -8.06 -18.14 -16.95
C ASN A 145 -7.69 -18.95 -18.22
N GLY A 146 -6.43 -18.86 -18.61
CA GLY A 146 -5.98 -19.52 -19.83
C GLY A 146 -4.54 -19.18 -20.17
N TRP A 147 -4.03 -19.94 -21.14
CA TRP A 147 -2.69 -19.77 -21.66
C TRP A 147 -2.56 -18.47 -22.45
N ARG A 148 -1.35 -17.91 -22.46
CA ARG A 148 -1.03 -16.75 -23.28
C ARG A 148 -1.13 -17.12 -24.76
N GLN A 149 -1.72 -16.22 -25.56
CA GLN A 149 -1.77 -16.38 -27.01
C GLN A 149 -0.49 -15.88 -27.69
N ASP A 150 0.23 -14.93 -27.07
CA ASP A 150 1.50 -14.39 -27.55
C ASP A 150 2.52 -14.33 -26.41
N GLU A 151 3.63 -15.03 -26.57
CA GLU A 151 4.72 -15.09 -25.59
C GLU A 151 5.57 -13.81 -25.57
N ASN A 152 5.47 -12.96 -26.59
CA ASN A 152 6.28 -11.74 -26.72
C ASN A 152 5.66 -10.52 -26.03
N ILE A 153 4.46 -10.64 -25.46
CA ILE A 153 3.76 -9.54 -24.81
C ILE A 153 3.92 -9.65 -23.29
N THR A 154 4.43 -8.58 -22.68
CA THR A 154 4.45 -8.44 -21.22
C THR A 154 3.03 -8.50 -20.69
N PHE A 155 2.80 -9.40 -19.73
CA PHE A 155 1.52 -9.63 -19.09
C PHE A 155 1.70 -9.57 -17.57
N PHE A 156 0.62 -9.27 -16.86
CA PHE A 156 0.61 -9.23 -15.40
C PHE A 156 -0.34 -10.30 -14.88
N THR A 157 0.18 -11.18 -14.02
CA THR A 157 -0.63 -12.12 -13.24
C THR A 157 -1.01 -11.52 -11.89
N THR A 158 -1.95 -12.17 -11.21
CA THR A 158 -2.29 -11.83 -9.83
C THR A 158 -1.48 -12.68 -8.86
N SER A 159 -0.93 -12.06 -7.82
CA SER A 159 -0.17 -12.80 -6.80
C SER A 159 -1.01 -13.90 -6.14
N MET A 160 -2.28 -13.65 -5.82
CA MET A 160 -3.18 -14.67 -5.25
C MET A 160 -3.26 -15.94 -6.12
N THR A 161 -3.46 -15.82 -7.43
CA THR A 161 -3.57 -16.98 -8.32
C THR A 161 -2.21 -17.67 -8.53
N HIS A 162 -1.11 -16.92 -8.48
CA HIS A 162 0.24 -17.49 -8.50
C HIS A 162 0.55 -18.27 -7.22
N GLN A 163 0.09 -17.81 -6.05
CA GLN A 163 0.21 -18.57 -4.81
C GLN A 163 -0.54 -19.91 -4.90
N LEU A 164 -1.77 -19.91 -5.44
CA LEU A 164 -2.53 -21.15 -5.65
C LEU A 164 -1.82 -22.12 -6.61
N HIS A 165 -1.31 -21.61 -7.73
CA HIS A 165 -0.47 -22.38 -8.66
C HIS A 165 0.75 -22.99 -7.95
N CYS A 166 1.46 -22.20 -7.13
CA CYS A 166 2.63 -22.69 -6.38
C CYS A 166 2.26 -23.87 -5.47
N VAL A 167 1.17 -23.77 -4.71
CA VAL A 167 0.73 -24.86 -3.82
C VAL A 167 0.33 -26.09 -4.63
N PHE A 168 -0.42 -25.90 -5.73
CA PHE A 168 -0.80 -27.00 -6.62
C PHE A 168 0.43 -27.71 -7.20
N MET A 169 1.41 -26.96 -7.71
CA MET A 169 2.61 -27.54 -8.31
C MET A 169 3.48 -28.25 -7.28
N MET A 170 3.61 -27.71 -6.08
CA MET A 170 4.30 -28.40 -4.99
C MET A 170 3.63 -29.73 -4.64
N ALA A 171 2.30 -29.75 -4.51
CA ALA A 171 1.53 -30.98 -4.25
C ALA A 171 1.63 -31.98 -5.41
N ARG A 172 1.59 -31.49 -6.66
CA ARG A 172 1.77 -32.30 -7.87
C ARG A 172 3.13 -32.98 -7.93
N ILE A 173 4.20 -32.22 -7.65
CA ILE A 173 5.57 -32.72 -7.60
C ILE A 173 5.71 -33.76 -6.49
N TYR A 174 5.21 -33.47 -5.29
CA TYR A 174 5.21 -34.41 -4.18
C TYR A 174 4.50 -35.73 -4.54
N ALA A 175 3.31 -35.65 -5.14
CA ALA A 175 2.52 -36.81 -5.55
C ALA A 175 3.26 -37.65 -6.61
N ALA A 176 3.89 -37.00 -7.61
CA ALA A 176 4.65 -37.70 -8.64
C ALA A 176 5.88 -38.43 -8.11
N LEU A 177 6.46 -37.95 -7.01
CA LEU A 177 7.63 -38.57 -6.36
C LEU A 177 7.27 -39.73 -5.42
N GLN A 178 5.98 -39.99 -5.18
CA GLN A 178 5.57 -41.09 -4.29
C GLN A 178 5.84 -42.48 -4.89
N PRO A 179 6.22 -43.47 -4.08
CA PRO A 179 6.36 -44.84 -4.54
C PRO A 179 5.08 -45.36 -5.20
N GLY A 180 5.22 -46.00 -6.37
CA GLY A 180 4.09 -46.56 -7.10
C GLY A 180 3.34 -45.56 -8.01
N VAL A 181 3.72 -44.28 -8.01
CA VAL A 181 3.18 -43.29 -8.94
C VAL A 181 4.06 -43.26 -10.20
N ASN A 182 3.48 -43.59 -11.35
CA ASN A 182 4.17 -43.55 -12.64
C ASN A 182 3.86 -42.25 -13.38
N ARG A 183 4.47 -41.14 -12.94
CA ARG A 183 4.32 -39.82 -13.56
C ARG A 183 5.68 -39.21 -13.85
N THR A 184 5.87 -38.72 -15.07
CA THR A 184 7.07 -37.98 -15.46
C THR A 184 6.91 -36.53 -15.04
N LEU A 185 7.91 -36.00 -14.34
CA LEU A 185 7.99 -34.58 -14.02
C LEU A 185 8.73 -33.81 -15.11
N PRO A 186 8.40 -32.52 -15.31
CA PRO A 186 9.20 -31.61 -16.14
C PRO A 186 10.67 -31.57 -15.69
N GLU A 187 11.60 -31.26 -16.59
CA GLU A 187 13.04 -31.21 -16.29
C GLU A 187 13.37 -30.18 -15.20
N ASP A 188 12.63 -29.08 -15.15
CA ASP A 188 12.81 -27.95 -14.25
C ASP A 188 12.05 -28.09 -12.92
N TYR A 189 11.46 -29.26 -12.62
CA TYR A 189 10.61 -29.46 -11.44
C TYR A 189 11.32 -29.05 -10.14
N GLN A 190 12.63 -29.27 -10.02
CA GLN A 190 13.40 -28.91 -8.83
C GLN A 190 13.48 -27.40 -8.65
N SER A 191 13.86 -26.66 -9.70
CA SER A 191 13.91 -25.20 -9.65
C SER A 191 12.54 -24.59 -9.42
N HIS A 192 11.50 -25.17 -10.04
CA HIS A 192 10.13 -24.71 -9.86
C HIS A 192 9.67 -24.94 -8.41
N TYR A 193 9.91 -26.12 -7.84
CA TYR A 193 9.58 -26.43 -6.44
C TYR A 193 10.25 -25.46 -5.45
N LEU A 194 11.54 -25.18 -5.64
CA LEU A 194 12.29 -24.24 -4.79
C LEU A 194 11.79 -22.80 -4.93
N HIS A 195 11.43 -22.38 -6.15
CA HIS A 195 10.80 -21.09 -6.39
C HIS A 195 9.46 -20.96 -5.65
N CYS A 196 8.59 -21.96 -5.78
CA CYS A 196 7.28 -21.99 -5.11
C CYS A 196 7.43 -21.88 -3.59
N ILE A 197 8.37 -22.61 -2.98
CA ILE A 197 8.64 -22.52 -1.55
C ILE A 197 9.00 -21.09 -1.13
N ASP A 198 9.97 -20.47 -1.81
CA ASP A 198 10.39 -19.13 -1.41
C ASP A 198 9.31 -18.07 -1.69
N TYR A 199 8.58 -18.22 -2.80
CA TYR A 199 7.45 -17.35 -3.13
C TYR A 199 6.35 -17.40 -2.07
N LEU A 200 5.94 -18.61 -1.66
CA LEU A 200 4.92 -18.79 -0.62
C LEU A 200 5.40 -18.31 0.75
N ARG A 201 6.67 -18.53 1.11
CA ARG A 201 7.26 -17.95 2.34
C ARG A 201 7.11 -16.43 2.36
N GLN A 202 7.44 -15.75 1.25
CA GLN A 202 7.30 -14.30 1.16
C GLN A 202 5.84 -13.85 1.20
N ALA A 203 4.94 -14.59 0.54
CA ALA A 203 3.51 -14.30 0.56
C ALA A 203 2.91 -14.41 1.97
N ILE A 204 3.27 -15.44 2.74
CA ILE A 204 2.84 -15.63 4.13
C ILE A 204 3.34 -14.48 5.00
N MET A 205 4.61 -14.11 4.89
CA MET A 205 5.18 -12.97 5.63
C MET A 205 4.50 -11.64 5.27
N CYS A 206 4.11 -11.48 4.00
CA CYS A 206 3.40 -10.29 3.51
C CYS A 206 1.97 -10.23 4.04
N ALA A 207 1.27 -11.37 4.09
CA ALA A 207 -0.08 -11.45 4.65
C ALA A 207 -0.08 -11.23 6.16
N GLY A 208 0.90 -11.80 6.87
CA GLY A 208 1.11 -11.59 8.30
C GLY A 208 -0.11 -11.98 9.14
N ASP A 209 -0.71 -13.14 8.87
CA ASP A 209 -1.86 -13.61 9.64
C ASP A 209 -1.44 -13.90 11.08
N VAL A 210 -2.17 -13.31 12.03
CA VAL A 210 -1.93 -13.39 13.48
C VAL A 210 -3.07 -14.10 14.21
N ALA A 211 -3.93 -14.82 13.47
CA ALA A 211 -4.93 -15.68 14.06
C ALA A 211 -4.31 -16.68 15.05
N MET A 212 -5.00 -16.93 16.15
CA MET A 212 -4.59 -17.92 17.14
C MET A 212 -5.17 -19.28 16.76
N GLU A 213 -4.33 -20.29 16.62
CA GLU A 213 -4.73 -21.68 16.33
C GLU A 213 -4.58 -22.52 17.61
N PRO A 214 -5.67 -22.78 18.35
CA PRO A 214 -5.60 -23.54 19.58
C PRO A 214 -5.40 -25.04 19.29
N HIS A 215 -4.49 -25.67 20.02
CA HIS A 215 -4.27 -27.12 19.98
C HIS A 215 -4.79 -27.79 21.26
N SER A 216 -5.41 -28.95 21.09
CA SER A 216 -5.84 -29.86 22.15
C SER A 216 -5.16 -31.23 22.02
N PRO A 217 -4.86 -31.92 23.13
CA PRO A 217 -4.43 -33.32 23.10
C PRO A 217 -5.46 -34.28 22.47
N THR A 218 -6.67 -33.81 22.19
CA THR A 218 -7.78 -34.57 21.59
C THR A 218 -8.15 -34.08 20.19
N ASP A 219 -7.28 -33.33 19.53
CA ASP A 219 -7.51 -32.88 18.14
C ASP A 219 -7.69 -34.07 17.20
N ALA A 220 -8.45 -33.86 16.13
CA ALA A 220 -8.72 -34.87 15.12
C ALA A 220 -7.50 -35.10 14.21
N ASP A 221 -7.48 -36.24 13.52
CA ASP A 221 -6.44 -36.59 12.57
C ASP A 221 -6.73 -35.97 11.17
N ASP A 222 -6.83 -34.65 11.12
CA ASP A 222 -7.24 -33.87 9.95
C ASP A 222 -6.04 -33.59 9.03
N ASN A 223 -5.69 -34.57 8.19
CA ASN A 223 -4.48 -34.60 7.34
C ASN A 223 -3.14 -34.61 8.09
N GLY A 224 -3.17 -34.82 9.41
CA GLY A 224 -2.00 -35.04 10.26
C GLY A 224 -2.46 -35.56 11.63
N PRO A 225 -1.63 -36.33 12.36
CA PRO A 225 -2.04 -36.91 13.64
C PRO A 225 -2.19 -35.84 14.72
N GLY A 226 -3.40 -35.69 15.27
CA GLY A 226 -3.73 -34.70 16.31
C GLY A 226 -3.47 -33.25 15.88
N ASP A 227 -3.77 -32.90 14.63
CA ASP A 227 -3.48 -31.57 14.08
C ASP A 227 -4.61 -30.57 14.36
N GLY A 228 -4.43 -29.78 15.42
CA GLY A 228 -5.32 -28.67 15.79
C GLY A 228 -5.22 -27.41 14.93
N SER A 229 -4.33 -27.36 13.92
CA SER A 229 -4.10 -26.15 13.11
C SER A 229 -5.33 -25.65 12.33
N TRP A 230 -6.42 -26.43 12.30
CA TRP A 230 -7.71 -26.05 11.70
C TRP A 230 -8.69 -25.36 12.66
N ALA A 231 -8.36 -25.23 13.95
CA ALA A 231 -9.27 -24.70 14.96
C ALA A 231 -9.31 -23.16 15.03
N GLY A 232 -8.42 -22.47 14.30
CA GLY A 232 -8.32 -21.00 14.26
C GLY A 232 -9.45 -20.31 13.47
N TYR A 233 -9.63 -19.02 13.75
CA TYR A 233 -10.52 -18.14 12.99
C TYR A 233 -9.70 -16.99 12.38
N HIS A 234 -9.78 -16.87 11.06
CA HIS A 234 -8.94 -15.98 10.26
C HIS A 234 -9.77 -14.85 9.68
N VAL A 235 -9.19 -13.66 9.55
CA VAL A 235 -9.84 -12.52 8.88
C VAL A 235 -9.36 -12.46 7.44
N CYS A 236 -10.13 -13.08 6.55
CA CYS A 236 -9.78 -13.17 5.14
C CYS A 236 -10.46 -12.05 4.34
N LYS A 237 -9.91 -11.70 3.18
CA LYS A 237 -10.69 -10.99 2.16
C LYS A 237 -11.87 -11.86 1.74
N ASP A 238 -12.98 -11.24 1.37
CA ASP A 238 -14.10 -11.94 0.76
C ASP A 238 -13.65 -12.51 -0.58
N TYR A 239 -13.31 -13.80 -0.58
CA TYR A 239 -12.71 -14.48 -1.71
C TYR A 239 -13.57 -14.40 -2.97
N GLY A 240 -14.90 -14.42 -2.82
CA GLY A 240 -15.83 -14.24 -3.93
C GLY A 240 -15.71 -12.86 -4.58
N GLN A 241 -15.53 -11.80 -3.79
CA GLN A 241 -15.30 -10.44 -4.33
C GLN A 241 -13.96 -10.36 -5.07
N VAL A 242 -12.92 -10.98 -4.52
CA VAL A 242 -11.59 -11.03 -5.14
C VAL A 242 -11.65 -11.76 -6.48
N LYS A 243 -12.27 -12.95 -6.53
CA LYS A 243 -12.46 -13.72 -7.77
C LYS A 243 -13.24 -12.92 -8.81
N ASN A 244 -14.41 -12.38 -8.45
CA ASN A 244 -15.27 -11.63 -9.37
C ASN A 244 -14.55 -10.41 -9.97
N TYR A 245 -13.74 -9.71 -9.18
CA TYR A 245 -12.92 -8.60 -9.67
C TYR A 245 -11.90 -9.07 -10.71
N ILE A 246 -11.16 -10.13 -10.40
CA ILE A 246 -10.14 -10.68 -11.32
C ILE A 246 -10.79 -11.17 -12.61
N GLU A 247 -11.96 -11.83 -12.54
CA GLU A 247 -12.71 -12.27 -13.71
C GLU A 247 -13.16 -11.09 -14.59
N GLY A 248 -13.54 -9.96 -13.98
CA GLY A 248 -13.80 -8.72 -14.71
C GLY A 248 -12.56 -8.21 -15.45
N GLU A 249 -11.43 -8.16 -14.78
CA GLU A 249 -10.16 -7.70 -15.35
C GLU A 249 -9.64 -8.60 -16.48
N ILE A 250 -9.89 -9.92 -16.39
CA ILE A 250 -9.61 -10.88 -17.46
C ILE A 250 -10.48 -10.58 -18.68
N ARG A 251 -11.79 -10.43 -18.47
CA ARG A 251 -12.73 -10.13 -19.56
C ARG A 251 -12.39 -8.80 -20.27
N ASP A 252 -11.92 -7.83 -19.51
CA ASP A 252 -11.57 -6.50 -20.02
C ASP A 252 -10.14 -6.46 -20.62
N GLY A 253 -9.41 -7.59 -20.61
CA GLY A 253 -8.07 -7.71 -21.22
C GLY A 253 -6.96 -7.01 -20.43
N VAL A 254 -7.24 -6.57 -19.21
CA VAL A 254 -6.27 -5.88 -18.32
C VAL A 254 -5.30 -6.88 -17.68
N ARG A 255 -5.79 -8.08 -17.41
CA ARG A 255 -5.11 -9.07 -16.58
C ARG A 255 -5.13 -10.44 -17.23
N THR A 256 -4.04 -11.16 -17.11
CA THR A 256 -3.94 -12.56 -17.58
C THR A 256 -3.70 -13.44 -16.36
N VAL A 257 -4.51 -14.49 -16.23
CA VAL A 257 -4.34 -15.52 -15.20
C VAL A 257 -4.10 -16.84 -15.91
N LEU A 258 -2.98 -17.48 -15.58
CA LEU A 258 -2.63 -18.77 -16.13
C LEU A 258 -3.48 -19.87 -15.47
N PRO A 259 -3.67 -21.03 -16.13
CA PRO A 259 -4.32 -22.20 -15.54
C PRO A 259 -3.66 -22.61 -14.21
N ILE A 260 -4.33 -23.46 -13.42
CA ILE A 260 -3.73 -23.92 -12.15
C ILE A 260 -2.51 -24.82 -12.38
N ASP A 261 -2.48 -25.55 -13.50
CA ASP A 261 -1.51 -26.59 -13.83
C ASP A 261 -0.58 -26.22 -14.98
N ASP A 262 -0.30 -24.92 -15.15
CA ASP A 262 0.60 -24.43 -16.18
C ASP A 262 2.06 -24.88 -16.06
#